data_AF-O32365-F1
#
_entry.id   AF-O32365-F1
#
_cell.length_a   1.000
_cell.length_b   1.000
_cell.length_c   1.000
_cell.angle_alpha   90.00
_cell.angle_beta   90.00
_cell.angle_gamma   90.00
#
_symmetry.space_group_name_H-M   'P 1'
#
loop_
_entity.id
_entity.type
_entity.pdbx_description
1 polymer ?
#
loop_
_entity_poly.entity_id
_entity_poly.type
_entity_poly.pdbx_seq_one_letter_code
_entity_poly.pdbx_strand_id
1 'polypeptide(L)'
;FQIHGLFWNQLEAVNGYLNFRISKTFLNELANQALTNPNDFTKGEKNKESFLLEYVSANPTGPLHIGHARGAVFGDTLTRLARHLGYKFNTEYYVND
;
A
#
# COMPACT_ATOMS: atom_id res chain seq x y z
N PHE A 1 -19.84 -27.94 5.95
CA PHE A 1 -20.57 -27.02 6.85
C PHE A 1 -20.79 -25.71 6.11
N GLN A 2 -22.04 -25.30 5.91
CA GLN A 2 -22.35 -24.02 5.28
C GLN A 2 -22.45 -22.97 6.38
N ILE A 3 -21.38 -22.20 6.57
CA ILE A 3 -21.35 -21.09 7.52
C ILE A 3 -21.88 -19.89 6.75
N HIS A 4 -23.08 -19.43 7.06
CA HIS A 4 -23.60 -18.16 6.57
C HIS A 4 -23.25 -17.07 7.58
N GLY A 5 -22.07 -16.48 7.44
CA GLY A 5 -21.67 -15.28 8.19
C GLY A 5 -21.49 -14.10 7.24
N LEU A 6 -21.51 -12.88 7.78
CA LEU A 6 -21.20 -11.66 7.03
C LEU A 6 -19.88 -11.79 6.25
N PHE A 7 -18.88 -12.45 6.83
CA PHE A 7 -17.54 -12.57 6.25
C PHE A 7 -17.30 -13.86 5.45
N TRP A 8 -17.76 -15.03 5.94
CA TRP A 8 -17.50 -16.33 5.33
C TRP A 8 -18.72 -16.89 4.61
N ASN A 9 -18.50 -17.43 3.41
CA ASN A 9 -19.52 -18.14 2.61
C ASN A 9 -19.38 -19.65 2.71
N GLN A 10 -18.16 -20.17 2.72
CA GLN A 10 -17.89 -21.60 2.74
C GLN A 10 -16.52 -21.89 3.35
N LEU A 11 -16.45 -22.98 4.10
CA LEU A 11 -15.21 -23.58 4.62
C LEU A 11 -15.19 -25.05 4.21
N GLU A 12 -14.12 -25.49 3.56
CA GLU A 12 -14.03 -26.86 3.03
C GLU A 12 -12.64 -27.45 3.25
N ALA A 13 -12.58 -28.68 3.77
CA ALA A 13 -11.35 -29.44 3.86
C ALA A 13 -11.24 -30.36 2.63
N VAL A 14 -10.21 -30.18 1.79
CA VAL A 14 -10.02 -30.95 0.55
C VAL A 14 -8.57 -31.39 0.46
N ASN A 15 -8.33 -32.71 0.44
CA ASN A 15 -6.99 -33.30 0.24
C ASN A 15 -5.88 -32.70 1.13
N GLY A 16 -6.19 -32.40 2.39
CA GLY A 16 -5.23 -31.82 3.35
C GLY A 16 -5.17 -30.29 3.39
N TYR A 17 -5.92 -29.59 2.53
CA TYR A 17 -6.06 -28.14 2.57
C TYR A 17 -7.34 -27.70 3.26
N LEU A 18 -7.29 -26.54 3.92
CA LEU A 18 -8.46 -25.84 4.43
C LEU A 18 -8.74 -24.63 3.54
N ASN A 19 -9.81 -24.71 2.74
CA ASN A 19 -10.20 -23.70 1.78
C ASN A 19 -11.27 -22.77 2.37
N PHE A 20 -11.06 -21.47 2.25
CA PHE A 20 -11.99 -20.43 2.70
C PHE A 20 -12.57 -19.69 1.49
N ARG A 21 -13.90 -19.56 1.43
CA ARG A 21 -14.56 -18.63 0.51
C ARG A 21 -15.19 -17.49 1.30
N ILE A 22 -14.81 -16.27 0.92
CA ILE A 22 -15.36 -15.03 1.46
C ILE A 22 -16.76 -14.80 0.87
N SER A 23 -17.65 -14.16 1.61
CA SER A 23 -19.00 -13.83 1.15
C SER A 23 -19.02 -12.77 0.05
N LYS A 24 -19.97 -12.91 -0.89
CA LYS A 24 -20.22 -11.88 -1.91
C LYS A 24 -20.69 -10.56 -1.26
N THR A 25 -21.43 -10.65 -0.18
CA THR A 25 -21.90 -9.49 0.59
C THR A 25 -20.73 -8.66 1.10
N PHE A 26 -19.74 -9.30 1.73
CA PHE A 26 -18.54 -8.63 2.20
C PHE A 26 -17.72 -8.01 1.06
N LEU A 27 -17.55 -8.73 -0.05
CA LEU A 27 -16.86 -8.18 -1.23
C LEU A 27 -17.59 -6.96 -1.82
N ASN A 28 -18.92 -6.99 -1.86
CA ASN A 28 -19.72 -5.85 -2.30
C ASN A 28 -19.61 -4.66 -1.33
N GLU A 29 -19.59 -4.91 -0.03
CA GLU A 29 -19.36 -3.86 0.97
C GLU A 29 -17.99 -3.20 0.79
N LEU A 30 -16.92 -3.99 0.62
CA LEU A 30 -15.59 -3.46 0.32
C LEU A 30 -15.55 -2.67 -0.99
N ALA A 31 -16.19 -3.18 -2.05
CA ALA A 31 -16.27 -2.48 -3.32
C ALA A 31 -17.02 -1.14 -3.18
N ASN A 32 -18.13 -1.12 -2.44
CA ASN A 32 -18.89 0.10 -2.19
C ASN A 32 -18.08 1.11 -1.36
N GLN A 33 -17.32 0.65 -0.35
CA GLN A 33 -16.40 1.52 0.40
C GLN A 33 -15.36 2.15 -0.54
N ALA A 34 -14.74 1.34 -1.41
CA ALA A 34 -13.75 1.80 -2.38
C ALA A 34 -14.32 2.83 -3.36
N LEU A 35 -15.55 2.63 -3.84
CA LEU A 35 -16.20 3.54 -4.78
C LEU A 35 -16.71 4.83 -4.10
N THR A 36 -17.15 4.74 -2.85
CA THR A 36 -17.73 5.88 -2.12
C THR A 36 -16.67 6.82 -1.56
N ASN A 37 -15.56 6.27 -1.07
CA ASN A 37 -14.42 7.05 -0.58
C ASN A 37 -13.09 6.50 -1.15
N PRO A 38 -12.81 6.73 -2.44
CA PRO A 38 -11.64 6.13 -3.11
C PRO A 38 -10.31 6.62 -2.52
N ASN A 39 -10.25 7.85 -2.01
CA ASN A 39 -9.02 8.42 -1.47
C ASN A 39 -8.69 7.94 -0.06
N ASP A 40 -9.68 7.48 0.72
CA ASP A 40 -9.44 6.90 2.05
C ASP A 40 -9.66 5.38 2.09
N PHE A 41 -10.01 4.74 0.98
CA PHE A 41 -10.11 3.29 0.92
C PHE A 41 -8.79 2.66 1.35
N THR A 42 -8.86 1.73 2.30
CA THR A 42 -7.71 1.06 2.92
C THR A 42 -6.65 2.01 3.50
N LYS A 43 -7.02 3.25 3.84
CA LYS A 43 -6.12 4.18 4.52
C LYS A 43 -5.84 3.69 5.93
N GLY A 44 -4.56 3.68 6.31
CA GLY A 44 -4.16 3.25 7.65
C GLY A 44 -4.40 4.32 8.71
N GLU A 45 -4.48 3.89 9.96
CA GLU A 45 -4.51 4.82 11.09
C GLU A 45 -3.17 5.54 11.26
N LYS A 46 -3.22 6.76 11.82
CA LYS A 46 -2.01 7.56 12.01
C LYS A 46 -1.04 6.85 12.96
N ASN A 47 0.14 6.51 12.44
CA ASN A 47 1.22 5.96 13.22
C ASN A 47 2.00 7.08 13.93
N LYS A 48 2.59 6.77 15.08
CA LYS A 48 3.45 7.69 15.85
C LYS A 48 4.88 7.71 15.33
N GLU A 49 5.31 6.65 14.66
CA GLU A 49 6.65 6.53 14.09
C GLU A 49 6.82 7.43 12.86
N SER A 50 8.02 7.97 12.72
CA SER A 50 8.42 8.77 11.57
C SER A 50 9.68 8.21 10.94
N PHE A 51 9.68 8.17 9.61
CA PHE A 51 10.77 7.65 8.80
C PHE A 51 11.35 8.75 7.93
N LEU A 52 12.66 8.71 7.73
CA LEU A 52 13.35 9.50 6.72
C LEU A 52 13.65 8.58 5.53
N LEU A 53 13.23 8.99 4.35
CA LEU A 53 13.56 8.31 3.09
C LEU A 53 14.39 9.25 2.22
N GLU A 54 15.66 8.92 2.06
CA GLU A 54 16.53 9.55 1.09
C GLU A 54 16.48 8.78 -0.24
N TYR A 55 16.30 9.48 -1.36
CA TYR A 55 16.29 8.84 -2.68
C TYR A 55 16.76 9.79 -3.80
N VAL A 56 17.13 9.18 -4.94
CA VAL A 56 17.85 9.79 -6.08
C VAL A 56 19.32 10.09 -5.80
N SER A 57 19.61 10.91 -4.77
CA SER A 57 20.96 11.34 -4.29
C SER A 57 22.06 11.32 -5.35
N ALA A 58 21.80 11.97 -6.48
CA ALA A 58 22.68 11.95 -7.63
C ALA A 58 23.78 13.00 -7.42
N ASN A 59 25.04 12.61 -7.65
CA ASN A 59 26.14 13.57 -7.67
C ASN A 59 25.87 14.66 -8.74
N PRO A 60 26.06 15.95 -8.43
CA PRO A 60 25.71 17.07 -9.31
C PRO A 60 26.72 17.27 -10.48
N THR A 61 27.37 16.20 -10.91
CA THR A 61 28.45 16.23 -11.92
C THR A 61 27.94 16.11 -13.36
N GLY A 62 26.62 16.00 -13.56
CA GLY A 62 26.01 15.91 -14.89
C GLY A 62 24.47 15.99 -14.87
N PRO A 63 23.83 16.02 -16.06
CA PRO A 63 22.38 16.11 -16.18
C PRO A 63 21.69 14.83 -15.69
N LEU A 64 20.47 14.98 -15.16
CA LEU A 64 19.66 13.82 -14.77
C LEU A 64 19.25 12.99 -16.00
N HIS A 65 19.43 11.67 -15.91
CA HIS A 65 19.01 10.72 -16.94
C HIS A 65 17.98 9.72 -16.40
N ILE A 66 17.46 8.83 -17.28
CA ILE A 66 16.40 7.86 -16.96
C ILE A 66 16.73 6.95 -15.75
N GLY A 67 18.00 6.63 -15.51
CA GLY A 67 18.43 5.91 -14.31
C GLY A 67 18.07 6.62 -12.99
N HIS A 68 18.17 7.95 -12.93
CA HIS A 68 17.76 8.75 -11.77
C HIS A 68 16.24 8.81 -11.64
N ALA A 69 15.54 8.94 -12.78
CA ALA A 69 14.08 8.93 -12.81
C ALA A 69 13.50 7.64 -12.21
N ARG A 70 14.15 6.49 -12.45
CA ARG A 70 13.77 5.22 -11.81
C ARG A 70 13.80 5.35 -10.28
N GLY A 71 14.92 5.82 -9.72
CA GLY A 71 15.06 6.01 -8.27
C GLY A 71 14.03 7.00 -7.71
N ALA A 72 13.74 8.07 -8.46
CA ALA A 72 12.73 9.06 -8.10
C ALA A 72 11.33 8.45 -8.00
N VAL A 73 10.92 7.68 -9.02
CA VAL A 73 9.60 7.03 -9.06
C VAL A 73 9.44 6.03 -7.92
N PHE A 74 10.48 5.22 -7.62
CA PHE A 74 10.42 4.28 -6.50
C PHE A 74 10.26 5.00 -5.14
N GLY A 75 11.08 6.02 -4.86
CA GLY A 75 11.03 6.74 -3.60
C GLY A 75 9.72 7.51 -3.39
N ASP A 76 9.22 8.17 -4.44
CA ASP A 76 7.94 8.87 -4.40
C ASP A 76 6.76 7.89 -4.19
N THR A 77 6.76 6.76 -4.93
CA THR A 77 5.70 5.73 -4.80
C THR A 77 5.68 5.15 -3.39
N LEU A 78 6.84 4.80 -2.83
CA LEU A 78 6.94 4.28 -1.46
C LEU A 78 6.44 5.32 -0.44
N THR A 79 6.84 6.58 -0.61
CA THR A 79 6.40 7.68 0.27
C THR A 79 4.88 7.85 0.26
N ARG A 80 4.27 7.82 -0.93
CA ARG A 80 2.81 7.94 -1.09
C ARG A 80 2.08 6.77 -0.43
N LEU A 81 2.54 5.54 -0.68
CA LEU A 81 1.97 4.35 -0.07
C LEU A 81 2.08 4.40 1.46
N ALA A 82 3.26 4.72 2.00
CA ALA A 82 3.47 4.80 3.43
C ALA A 82 2.58 5.86 4.09
N ARG A 83 2.46 7.04 3.48
CA ARG A 83 1.55 8.11 3.95
C ARG A 83 0.08 7.69 3.88
N HIS A 84 -0.32 6.94 2.84
CA HIS A 84 -1.66 6.36 2.74
C HIS A 84 -1.93 5.35 3.85
N LEU A 85 -0.93 4.57 4.24
CA LEU A 85 -0.99 3.64 5.36
C LEU A 85 -0.82 4.31 6.74
N GLY A 86 -0.82 5.65 6.79
CA GLY A 86 -0.80 6.43 8.03
C GLY A 86 0.59 6.68 8.64
N TYR A 87 1.66 6.29 7.96
CA TYR A 87 3.04 6.55 8.40
C TYR A 87 3.52 7.96 8.04
N LYS A 88 4.31 8.57 8.92
CA LYS A 88 4.96 9.85 8.64
C LYS A 88 6.29 9.62 7.95
N PHE A 89 6.36 9.92 6.65
CA PHE A 89 7.60 9.89 5.88
C PHE A 89 8.06 11.31 5.56
N ASN A 90 9.26 11.65 6.00
CA ASN A 90 10.03 12.79 5.52
C ASN A 90 10.91 12.30 4.36
N THR A 91 11.11 13.14 3.34
CA THR A 91 11.89 12.77 2.15
C THR A 91 13.00 13.76 1.91
N GLU A 92 14.20 13.26 1.61
CA GLU A 92 15.37 14.08 1.33
C GLU A 92 16.02 13.69 0.00
N TYR A 93 16.64 14.68 -0.62
CA TYR A 93 17.45 14.55 -1.82
C TYR A 93 18.83 15.11 -1.49
N TYR A 94 19.79 14.23 -1.24
CA TYR A 94 21.14 14.66 -0.91
C TYR A 94 21.90 15.07 -2.18
N VAL A 95 22.55 16.23 -2.13
CA VAL A 95 23.45 16.73 -3.17
C VAL A 95 24.80 16.94 -2.52
N ASN A 96 25.82 16.28 -3.04
CA ASN A 96 27.20 16.48 -2.59
C ASN A 96 27.79 17.67 -3.34
N ASP A 97 27.92 18.81 -2.66
CA ASP A 97 28.42 20.10 -3.18
C ASP A 97 29.94 20.28 -3.06
#